data_AF-A0A5N5KXE5-F1
#
_entry.id   AF-A0A5N5KXE5-F1
#
_cell.length_a   1.000
_cell.length_b   1.000
_cell.length_c   1.000
_cell.angle_alpha   90.00
_cell.angle_beta   90.00
_cell.angle_gamma   90.00
#
_symmetry.space_group_name_H-M   'P 1'
#
loop_
_entity.id
_entity.type
_entity.pdbx_description
1 polymer ?
#
loop_
_entity_poly.entity_id
_entity_poly.type
_entity_poly.pdbx_seq_one_letter_code
_entity_poly.pdbx_strand_id
1 'polypeptide(L)'
;MSAFLPEDLIQEILFKLPIKSLVRPSPAYYVNFLGKSVNGVKLNISKTDLAIEKDGGGGCVIDCGALATLLVKPSFDTVHTALADQKTEETHHSQVE
;
A
#
# COMPACT_ATOMS: atom_id res chain seq x y z
N MET A 1 33.16 2.81 -14.58
CA MET A 1 32.86 1.48 -15.18
C MET A 1 31.74 0.87 -14.37
N SER A 2 30.53 0.79 -14.93
CA SER A 2 29.38 0.13 -14.30
C SER A 2 29.42 -1.34 -14.69
N ALA A 3 29.44 -2.25 -13.71
CA ALA A 3 29.37 -3.68 -13.95
C ALA A 3 27.90 -4.04 -14.22
N PHE A 4 27.59 -4.35 -15.48
CA PHE A 4 26.33 -4.97 -15.86
C PHE A 4 26.37 -6.43 -15.38
N LEU A 5 25.46 -6.80 -14.49
CA LEU A 5 25.28 -8.20 -14.16
C LEU A 5 24.61 -8.90 -15.35
N PRO A 6 25.09 -10.09 -15.76
CA PRO A 6 24.48 -10.85 -16.84
C PRO A 6 23.03 -11.20 -16.46
N GLU A 7 22.11 -11.11 -17.42
CA GLU A 7 20.66 -11.29 -17.21
C GLU A 7 20.33 -12.63 -16.53
N ASP A 8 21.12 -13.66 -16.81
CA ASP A 8 20.96 -15.00 -16.22
C ASP A 8 21.11 -14.99 -14.69
N LEU A 9 21.98 -14.13 -14.16
CA LEU A 9 22.21 -13.99 -12.72
C LEU A 9 21.08 -13.23 -12.04
N ILE A 10 20.46 -12.27 -12.74
CA ILE A 10 19.28 -11.54 -12.26
C ILE A 10 18.10 -12.52 -12.12
N GLN A 11 17.92 -13.40 -13.10
CA GLN A 11 16.87 -14.40 -13.04
C GLN A 11 17.08 -15.39 -11.89
N GLU A 12 18.30 -15.87 -11.66
CA GLU A 12 18.57 -16.82 -10.57
C GLU A 12 18.29 -16.23 -9.17
N ILE A 13 18.57 -14.93 -8.97
CA ILE A 13 18.24 -14.23 -7.72
C ILE A 13 16.72 -14.10 -7.55
N LEU A 14 15.98 -13.80 -8.63
CA LEU A 14 14.52 -13.67 -8.60
C LEU A 14 13.81 -15.01 -8.29
N PHE A 15 14.36 -16.16 -8.71
CA PHE A 15 13.71 -17.46 -8.57
C PHE A 15 13.91 -18.16 -7.20
N LYS A 16 14.77 -17.63 -6.30
CA LYS A 16 15.06 -18.25 -4.99
C LYS A 16 14.17 -17.79 -3.83
N LEU A 17 13.21 -16.88 -4.06
CA LEU A 17 12.16 -16.57 -3.07
C LEU A 17 11.04 -17.62 -3.17
N PRO A 18 10.62 -18.24 -2.05
CA PRO A 18 9.71 -19.38 -2.09
C PRO A 18 8.27 -18.90 -2.29
N ILE A 19 7.89 -18.55 -3.52
CA ILE A 19 6.49 -18.36 -3.91
C ILE A 19 6.20 -19.38 -5.01
N LYS A 20 5.89 -20.62 -4.60
CA LYS A 20 5.28 -21.60 -5.49
C LYS A 20 3.82 -21.24 -5.67
N SER A 21 3.45 -20.71 -6.85
CA SER A 21 2.21 -21.05 -7.58
C SER A 21 1.84 -19.94 -8.57
N LEU A 22 1.95 -20.24 -9.87
CA LEU A 22 1.15 -19.74 -10.98
C LEU A 22 0.54 -18.32 -10.88
N VAL A 23 1.39 -17.29 -10.83
CA VAL A 23 0.97 -15.90 -11.07
C VAL A 23 1.79 -15.39 -12.24
N ARG A 24 1.14 -14.91 -13.31
CA ARG A 24 1.84 -14.20 -14.39
C ARG A 24 2.71 -13.14 -13.71
N PRO A 25 4.01 -13.01 -14.03
CA PRO A 25 4.83 -11.98 -13.40
C PRO A 25 4.18 -10.62 -13.67
N SER A 26 3.57 -10.04 -12.64
CA SER A 26 3.08 -8.68 -12.71
C SER A 26 4.32 -7.80 -12.67
N PRO A 27 4.53 -6.86 -13.62
CA PRO A 27 5.63 -5.92 -13.56
C PRO A 27 5.42 -4.87 -12.45
N ALA A 28 4.32 -4.94 -11.70
CA ALA A 28 4.01 -4.04 -10.61
C ALA A 28 4.94 -4.24 -9.41
N TYR A 29 5.31 -3.13 -8.77
CA TYR A 29 6.09 -3.13 -7.55
C TYR A 29 5.17 -3.26 -6.34
N TYR A 30 5.12 -4.46 -5.77
CA TYR A 30 4.32 -4.74 -4.57
C TYR A 30 5.09 -4.39 -3.31
N VAL A 31 4.38 -3.81 -2.34
CA VAL A 31 4.88 -3.54 -1.00
C VAL A 31 3.94 -4.12 0.04
N ASN A 32 4.51 -4.59 1.15
CA ASN A 32 3.72 -5.05 2.28
C ASN A 32 3.22 -3.85 3.10
N PHE A 33 1.94 -3.55 3.00
CA PHE A 33 1.35 -2.37 3.62
C PHE A 33 0.77 -2.73 5.00
N LEU A 34 1.51 -2.37 6.04
CA LEU A 34 1.29 -2.86 7.41
C LEU A 34 0.21 -2.09 8.20
N GLY A 35 -0.18 -0.92 7.72
CA GLY A 35 -1.15 -0.07 8.38
C GLY A 35 -1.07 1.37 7.91
N LYS A 36 -1.98 2.20 8.41
CA LYS A 36 -2.04 3.63 8.12
C LYS A 36 -2.42 4.44 9.35
N SER A 37 -2.04 5.70 9.34
CA SER A 37 -2.37 6.67 10.38
C SER A 37 -2.78 7.98 9.73
N VAL A 38 -3.70 8.70 10.37
CA VAL A 38 -4.05 10.07 10.00
C VAL A 38 -3.72 10.95 11.20
N ASN A 39 -2.90 11.97 11.01
CA ASN A 39 -2.40 12.84 12.07
C ASN A 39 -1.77 12.08 13.27
N GLY A 40 -0.94 11.08 12.98
CA GLY A 40 -0.30 10.24 14.01
C GLY A 40 -1.22 9.22 14.70
N VAL A 41 -2.55 9.30 14.52
CA VAL A 41 -3.50 8.33 15.06
C VAL A 41 -3.61 7.14 14.12
N LYS A 42 -3.27 5.95 14.62
CA LYS A 42 -3.35 4.70 13.85
C LYS A 42 -4.82 4.34 13.59
N LEU A 43 -5.16 4.11 12.33
CA LEU A 43 -6.49 3.68 11.94
C LEU A 43 -6.66 2.17 12.14
N ASN A 44 -7.82 1.77 12.65
CA ASN A 44 -8.15 0.36 12.83
C ASN A 44 -8.62 -0.24 11.50
N ILE A 45 -7.73 -0.96 10.82
CA ILE A 45 -8.00 -1.62 9.55
C ILE A 45 -7.52 -3.07 9.67
N SER A 46 -8.30 -4.00 9.13
CA SER A 46 -7.92 -5.41 9.21
C SER A 46 -6.65 -5.64 8.40
N LYS A 47 -5.72 -6.43 8.95
CA LYS A 47 -4.52 -6.85 8.22
C LYS A 47 -4.87 -7.62 6.94
N THR A 48 -6.02 -8.30 6.92
CA THR A 48 -6.54 -8.99 5.74
C THR A 48 -6.90 -8.04 4.61
N ASP A 49 -7.33 -6.81 4.92
CA ASP A 49 -7.70 -5.82 3.89
C ASP A 49 -6.49 -5.31 3.10
N LEU A 50 -5.28 -5.59 3.60
CA LEU A 50 -4.00 -5.10 3.09
C LEU A 50 -3.06 -6.24 2.66
N ALA A 51 -3.49 -7.49 2.83
CA ALA A 51 -2.68 -8.67 2.55
C ALA A 51 -2.55 -8.92 1.05
N ILE A 52 -1.40 -9.47 0.65
CA ILE A 52 -1.26 -10.11 -0.66
C ILE A 52 -1.78 -11.54 -0.49
N GLU A 53 -2.83 -11.87 -1.25
CA GLU A 53 -3.46 -13.17 -1.24
C GLU A 53 -2.64 -14.20 -2.03
N LYS A 54 -2.91 -15.49 -1.80
CA LYS A 54 -2.16 -16.60 -2.43
C LYS A 54 -2.28 -16.63 -3.96
N ASP A 55 -3.32 -16.02 -4.51
CA ASP A 55 -3.56 -15.89 -5.95
C ASP A 55 -2.89 -14.63 -6.54
N GLY A 56 -2.16 -13.86 -5.73
CA GLY A 56 -1.54 -12.59 -6.14
C GLY A 56 -2.51 -11.40 -6.11
N GLY A 57 -3.74 -11.59 -5.63
CA GLY A 57 -4.71 -10.52 -5.40
C GLY A 57 -4.39 -9.67 -4.16
N GLY A 58 -5.01 -8.49 -4.07
CA GLY A 58 -4.84 -7.60 -2.93
C GLY A 58 -3.48 -6.89 -2.89
N GLY A 59 -3.02 -6.61 -1.67
CA GLY A 59 -1.76 -5.92 -1.40
C GLY A 59 -1.76 -4.42 -1.71
N CYS A 60 -0.56 -3.87 -1.83
CA CYS A 60 -0.33 -2.48 -2.18
C CYS A 60 0.70 -2.42 -3.32
N VAL A 61 0.40 -1.61 -4.33
CA VAL A 61 1.24 -1.41 -5.51
C VAL A 61 1.69 0.05 -5.55
N ILE A 62 2.96 0.25 -5.90
CA ILE A 62 3.46 1.56 -6.29
C ILE A 62 3.21 1.70 -7.80
N ASP A 63 2.28 2.58 -8.16
CA ASP A 63 1.88 2.84 -9.54
C ASP A 63 2.13 4.30 -9.91
N CYS A 64 3.18 4.54 -10.71
CA CYS A 64 3.54 5.87 -11.20
C CYS A 64 2.57 6.38 -12.29
N GLY A 65 1.71 5.53 -12.84
CA GLY A 65 0.70 5.87 -13.84
C GLY A 65 -0.64 6.31 -13.25
N ALA A 66 -0.85 6.11 -11.95
CA ALA A 66 -2.08 6.49 -11.28
C ALA A 66 -2.06 7.97 -10.85
N LEU A 67 -3.13 8.72 -11.18
CA LEU A 67 -3.28 10.13 -10.78
C LEU A 67 -3.47 10.30 -9.27
N ALA A 68 -4.04 9.30 -8.59
CA ALA A 68 -4.35 9.33 -7.18
C ALA A 68 -4.19 7.95 -6.55
N THR A 69 -3.98 7.91 -5.23
CA THR A 69 -3.96 6.67 -4.46
C THR A 69 -5.35 6.03 -4.47
N LEU A 70 -5.44 4.82 -5.02
CA LEU A 70 -6.65 4.02 -4.98
C LEU A 70 -6.67 3.18 -3.71
N LEU A 71 -7.80 3.20 -3.00
CA LEU A 71 -8.02 2.40 -1.79
C LEU A 71 -9.21 1.48 -2.00
N VAL A 72 -9.11 0.25 -1.48
CA VAL A 72 -10.28 -0.62 -1.34
C VAL A 72 -11.32 0.07 -0.45
N LYS A 73 -12.61 -0.10 -0.78
CA LYS A 73 -13.71 0.66 -0.18
C LYS A 73 -13.67 0.70 1.37
N PRO A 74 -13.47 -0.41 2.11
CA PRO A 74 -13.41 -0.36 3.58
C PRO A 74 -12.29 0.54 4.10
N SER A 75 -11.13 0.49 3.44
CA SER A 75 -10.00 1.34 3.78
C SER A 75 -10.23 2.80 3.37
N PHE A 76 -10.89 3.06 2.24
CA PHE A 76 -11.24 4.40 1.81
C PHE A 76 -12.18 5.04 2.84
N ASP A 77 -13.26 4.33 3.20
CA ASP A 77 -14.27 4.81 4.15
C ASP A 77 -13.62 5.16 5.50
N THR A 78 -12.72 4.31 6.01
CA THR A 78 -12.02 4.56 7.29
C THR A 78 -11.12 5.80 7.24
N VAL A 79 -10.40 6.01 6.13
CA VAL A 79 -9.55 7.21 5.95
C VAL A 79 -10.41 8.46 5.78
N HIS A 80 -11.49 8.36 5.00
CA HIS A 80 -12.40 9.46 4.75
C HIS A 80 -13.08 9.94 6.04
N THR A 81 -13.58 9.02 6.86
CA THR A 81 -14.14 9.35 8.19
C THR A 81 -13.10 10.00 9.08
N ALA A 82 -11.90 9.43 9.21
CA ALA A 82 -10.85 10.00 10.05
C ALA A 82 -10.43 11.42 9.62
N LEU A 83 -10.40 11.70 8.32
CA LEU A 83 -10.13 13.04 7.80
C LEU A 83 -11.29 14.01 8.04
N ALA A 84 -12.53 13.54 7.90
CA ALA A 84 -13.71 14.36 8.19
C ALA A 84 -13.78 14.75 9.67
N ASP A 85 -13.50 13.81 10.57
CA ASP A 85 -13.51 14.03 12.02
C ASP A 85 -12.48 15.10 12.44
N GLN A 86 -11.29 15.12 11.84
CA GLN A 86 -10.26 16.12 12.13
C GLN A 86 -10.65 17.53 11.69
N LYS A 87 -11.38 17.65 10.57
CA LYS A 87 -11.85 18.95 10.09
C LYS A 87 -12.81 19.62 11.09
N THR A 88 -13.53 18.81 11.87
CA THR A 88 -14.41 19.28 12.94
C THR A 88 -13.64 19.82 14.15
N GLU A 89 -12.47 19.28 14.49
CA GLU A 89 -11.69 19.74 15.65
C GLU A 89 -10.94 21.06 15.41
N GLU A 90 -10.45 21.30 14.20
CA GLU A 90 -9.80 22.58 13.86
C GLU A 90 -10.77 23.77 13.88
N THR A 91 -12.08 23.52 13.73
CA THR A 91 -13.10 24.59 13.70
C THR A 91 -13.44 25.11 15.10
N HIS A 92 -13.11 24.38 16.17
CA HIS A 92 -13.38 24.81 17.56
C HIS A 92 -12.28 25.69 18.19
N HIS A 93 -11.12 25.84 17.55
CA HIS A 93 -10.01 26.61 18.11
C HIS A 93 -9.93 28.08 17.62
N SER A 94 -10.83 28.51 16.73
CA SER A 94 -10.86 29.89 16.20
C SER A 94 -12.01 30.76 16.73
N GLN A 95 -12.62 30.41 17.86
CA GLN A 95 -13.64 31.24 18.51
C GLN A 95 -13.30 31.56 19.97
N VAL A 96 -12.06 31.96 20.26
CA VAL A 96 -11.75 32.72 21.48
C VAL A 96 -10.64 33.72 21.16
N GLU A 97 -11.02 34.86 20.57
CA GLU A 97 -10.45 36.19 20.88
C GLU A 97 -11.38 37.30 20.38
#